data_AF-A0A0Q8EHD4-F1
#
_entry.id   AF-A0A0Q8EHD4-F1
#
_cell.length_a   1.000
_cell.length_b   1.000
_cell.length_c   1.000
_cell.angle_alpha   90.00
_cell.angle_beta   90.00
_cell.angle_gamma   90.00
#
_symmetry.space_group_name_H-M   'P 1'
#
loop_
_entity.id
_entity.type
_entity.pdbx_description
1 polymer ?
#
loop_
_entity_poly.entity_id
_entity_poly.type
_entity_poly.pdbx_seq_one_letter_code
_entity_poly.pdbx_strand_id
1 'polypeptide(L)'
;MGFSTDTDTLQERRTVPTDEGDHERFSHYVEKDKLTEAMVMGTPVVALCGKVWVPSRAPEKFPVCPDCKEIWEGLSDGETPGGGSGPDA
;
A
#
# COMPACT_ATOMS: atom_id res chain seq x y z
N MET A 1 -1.29 -44.39 -43.94
CA MET A 1 -0.26 -43.36 -43.65
C MET A 1 -0.83 -42.05 -44.17
N GLY A 2 -1.16 -41.00 -43.41
CA GLY A 2 -1.08 -40.74 -41.97
C GLY A 2 -2.27 -39.87 -41.54
N PHE A 3 -2.64 -39.99 -40.27
CA PHE A 3 -3.69 -39.21 -39.61
C PHE A 3 -3.08 -37.86 -39.20
N SER A 4 -3.48 -36.77 -39.86
CA SER A 4 -3.19 -35.43 -39.37
C SER A 4 -4.22 -35.08 -38.29
N THR A 5 -3.91 -35.39 -37.04
CA THR A 5 -4.54 -34.78 -35.88
C THR A 5 -4.05 -33.33 -35.77
N ASP A 6 -4.79 -32.39 -36.37
CA ASP A 6 -4.72 -30.99 -35.98
C ASP A 6 -5.69 -30.79 -34.82
N THR A 7 -5.24 -31.22 -33.63
CA THR A 7 -5.96 -30.98 -32.38
C THR A 7 -5.66 -29.55 -31.95
N ASP A 8 -6.63 -28.68 -32.23
CA ASP A 8 -7.18 -27.67 -31.32
C ASP A 8 -6.28 -27.30 -30.13
N THR A 9 -5.51 -26.24 -30.26
CA THR A 9 -4.86 -25.58 -29.11
C THR A 9 -5.75 -24.45 -28.61
N LEU A 10 -6.92 -24.80 -28.06
CA LEU A 10 -7.66 -23.93 -27.14
C LEU A 10 -7.08 -24.10 -25.73
N GLN A 11 -6.16 -23.20 -25.35
CA GLN A 11 -5.79 -22.78 -23.97
C GLN A 11 -4.51 -21.96 -24.11
N GLU A 12 -4.47 -20.67 -23.84
CA GLU A 12 -4.52 -20.17 -22.47
C GLU A 12 -5.05 -18.73 -22.48
N ARG A 13 -6.31 -18.56 -22.07
CA ARG A 13 -6.78 -17.31 -21.47
C ARG A 13 -6.02 -17.13 -20.16
N ARG A 14 -4.76 -16.69 -20.20
CA ARG A 14 -4.08 -16.21 -19.00
C ARG A 14 -4.45 -14.75 -18.77
N THR A 15 -5.74 -14.51 -18.54
CA THR A 15 -6.14 -13.33 -17.78
C THR A 15 -5.77 -13.61 -16.33
N VAL A 16 -4.49 -13.48 -15.97
CA VAL A 16 -4.22 -12.99 -14.63
C VAL A 16 -4.29 -11.48 -14.80
N PRO A 17 -5.31 -10.79 -14.27
CA PRO A 17 -5.12 -9.38 -14.03
C PRO A 17 -3.94 -9.31 -13.08
N THR A 18 -2.76 -8.90 -13.56
CA THR A 18 -1.74 -8.40 -12.66
C THR A 18 -2.25 -7.03 -12.19
N ASP A 19 -3.32 -7.04 -11.41
CA ASP A 19 -3.67 -5.96 -10.48
C ASP A 19 -2.69 -6.02 -9.30
N GLU A 20 -1.40 -6.11 -9.63
CA GLU A 20 -0.28 -6.19 -8.69
C GLU A 20 0.88 -5.35 -9.23
N GLY A 21 0.62 -4.49 -10.22
CA GLY A 21 1.62 -3.62 -10.86
C GLY A 21 1.77 -2.23 -10.24
N ASP A 22 1.00 -1.89 -9.20
CA ASP A 22 1.08 -0.57 -8.53
C ASP A 22 1.08 -0.65 -6.99
N HIS A 23 1.39 -1.82 -6.44
CA HIS A 23 1.42 -2.02 -4.98
C HIS A 23 2.83 -2.05 -4.39
N GLU A 24 3.86 -1.81 -5.21
CA GLU A 24 5.26 -1.72 -4.78
C GLU A 24 5.91 -0.38 -5.17
N ARG A 25 5.22 0.50 -5.92
CA ARG A 25 5.82 1.74 -6.45
C ARG A 25 5.62 2.96 -5.57
N PHE A 26 4.79 2.83 -4.54
CA PHE A 26 4.53 3.90 -3.58
C PHE A 26 4.67 3.42 -2.14
N SER A 27 5.30 4.25 -1.31
CA SER A 27 5.36 4.06 0.15
C SER A 27 4.03 4.46 0.78
N HIS A 28 3.51 3.63 1.66
CA HIS A 28 2.25 3.88 2.38
C HIS A 28 2.52 4.17 3.85
N TYR A 29 1.78 5.12 4.43
CA TYR A 29 1.84 5.42 5.87
C TYR A 29 0.90 4.52 6.65
N VAL A 30 1.36 4.13 7.83
CA VAL A 30 0.62 3.40 8.87
C VAL A 30 0.90 4.08 10.20
N GLU A 31 0.04 3.82 11.18
CA GLU A 31 0.34 4.07 12.60
C GLU A 31 1.70 3.45 12.95
N LYS A 32 2.58 4.25 13.54
CA LYS A 32 3.99 3.89 13.78
C LYS A 32 4.10 2.62 14.63
N ASP A 33 3.29 2.52 15.69
CA ASP A 33 3.26 1.34 16.56
C ASP A 33 2.87 0.07 15.82
N LYS A 34 1.82 0.14 14.97
CA LYS A 34 1.37 -1.02 14.17
C LYS A 34 2.36 -1.42 13.10
N LEU A 35 3.03 -0.46 12.46
CA LEU A 35 4.06 -0.76 11.47
C LEU A 35 5.23 -1.51 12.11
N THR A 36 5.72 -1.04 13.26
CA THR A 36 6.83 -1.68 13.98
C THR A 36 6.47 -3.09 14.44
N GLU A 37 5.27 -3.28 15.01
CA GLU A 37 4.78 -4.60 15.40
C GLU A 37 4.73 -5.55 14.20
N ALA A 38 4.14 -5.11 13.09
CA ALA A 38 4.01 -5.93 11.89
C ALA A 38 5.35 -6.26 11.22
N MET A 39 6.32 -5.35 11.24
CA MET A 39 7.69 -5.62 10.77
C MET A 39 8.39 -6.72 11.58
N VAL A 40 8.04 -6.88 12.86
CA VAL A 40 8.58 -7.93 13.73
C VAL A 40 7.79 -9.23 13.57
N MET A 41 6.46 -9.15 13.60
CA MET A 41 5.57 -10.31 13.56
C MET A 41 5.38 -10.88 12.14
N GLY A 42 5.67 -10.09 11.10
CA GLY A 42 5.40 -10.45 9.71
C GLY A 42 3.90 -10.47 9.40
N THR A 43 3.11 -9.66 10.09
CA THR A 43 1.66 -9.59 9.92
C THR A 43 1.26 -8.55 8.88
N PRO A 44 0.11 -8.73 8.19
CA PRO A 44 -0.40 -7.72 7.27
C PRO A 44 -0.90 -6.48 8.03
N VAL A 45 -0.60 -5.30 7.49
CA VAL A 45 -1.08 -4.00 7.99
C VAL A 45 -1.87 -3.27 6.93
N VAL A 46 -2.73 -2.35 7.39
CA VAL A 46 -3.58 -1.52 6.55
C VAL A 46 -3.07 -0.08 6.56
N ALA A 47 -2.86 0.50 5.38
CA ALA A 47 -2.42 1.88 5.18
C ALA A 47 -3.51 2.86 5.58
N LEU A 48 -3.13 4.13 5.78
CA LEU A 48 -4.09 5.24 5.86
C LEU A 48 -5.02 5.32 4.63
N CYS A 49 -4.53 4.94 3.44
CA CYS A 49 -5.35 4.88 2.23
C CYS A 49 -6.18 3.59 2.09
N GLY A 50 -6.13 2.67 3.06
CA GLY A 50 -6.87 1.39 3.04
C GLY A 50 -6.15 0.23 2.36
N LYS A 51 -4.96 0.44 1.79
CA LYS A 51 -4.16 -0.63 1.17
C LYS A 51 -3.60 -1.60 2.21
N VAL A 52 -3.79 -2.90 2.02
CA VAL A 52 -3.24 -3.94 2.91
C VAL A 52 -1.93 -4.47 2.34
N TRP A 53 -0.87 -4.54 3.15
CA TRP A 53 0.41 -5.16 2.75
C TRP A 53 1.14 -5.77 3.94
N VAL A 54 2.06 -6.69 3.66
CA VAL A 54 3.00 -7.22 4.66
C VAL A 54 4.32 -6.47 4.49
N PRO A 55 4.80 -5.72 5.51
CA PRO A 55 6.02 -4.94 5.37
C PRO A 55 7.23 -5.88 5.28
N SER A 56 7.93 -5.81 4.14
CA SER A 56 9.20 -6.52 3.92
C SER A 56 10.39 -5.59 4.19
N ARG A 57 11.51 -6.12 4.67
CA ARG A 57 12.69 -5.35 5.14
C ARG A 57 13.56 -4.80 3.99
N ALA A 58 12.96 -4.27 2.93
CA ALA A 58 13.69 -3.69 1.80
C ALA A 58 13.18 -2.27 1.50
N PRO A 59 13.89 -1.22 1.96
CA PRO A 59 13.49 0.17 1.73
C PRO A 59 14.14 0.68 0.44
N GLU A 60 13.69 0.20 -0.72
CA GLU A 60 13.95 0.94 -1.95
C GLU A 60 12.98 2.12 -1.99
N LYS A 61 13.52 3.34 -2.19
CA LYS A 61 12.80 4.60 -1.97
C LYS A 61 11.71 4.81 -3.01
N PHE A 62 10.52 4.32 -2.70
CA PHE A 62 9.32 4.61 -3.44
C PHE A 62 8.70 5.94 -2.99
N PRO A 63 8.23 6.80 -3.92
CA PRO A 63 7.48 8.00 -3.57
C PRO A 63 6.31 7.66 -2.64
N VAL A 64 5.95 8.55 -1.72
CA VAL A 64 4.79 8.30 -0.84
C VAL A 64 3.49 8.39 -1.64
N CYS A 65 2.53 7.53 -1.34
CA CYS A 65 1.17 7.60 -1.89
C CYS A 65 0.54 8.97 -1.59
N PRO A 66 -0.01 9.68 -2.60
CA PRO A 66 -0.55 11.03 -2.42
C PRO A 66 -1.67 11.06 -1.38
N ASP A 67 -2.57 10.08 -1.37
CA ASP A 67 -3.65 9.98 -0.37
C ASP A 67 -3.09 9.82 1.06
N CYS A 68 -2.09 8.95 1.23
CA CYS A 68 -1.41 8.79 2.52
C CYS A 68 -0.76 10.10 2.97
N LYS A 69 -0.19 10.87 2.03
CA LYS A 69 0.46 12.15 2.30
C LYS A 69 -0.56 13.20 2.77
N GLU A 70 -1.68 13.34 2.07
CA GLU A 70 -2.73 14.30 2.42
C GLU A 70 -3.33 14.01 3.81
N ILE A 71 -3.64 12.74 4.10
CA ILE A 71 -4.16 12.33 5.42
C ILE A 71 -3.12 12.58 6.51
N TRP A 72 -1.85 12.26 6.25
CA TRP A 72 -0.75 12.48 7.19
C TRP A 72 -0.51 13.98 7.47
N GLU A 73 -0.57 14.83 6.45
CA GLU A 73 -0.45 16.29 6.59
C GLU A 73 -1.62 16.86 7.41
N GLY A 74 -2.86 16.41 7.16
CA GLY A 74 -4.03 16.82 7.96
C GLY A 74 -3.99 16.36 9.42
N LEU A 75 -3.40 15.19 9.71
CA LEU A 75 -3.15 14.71 11.07
C LEU A 75 -2.04 15.50 11.76
N SER A 76 -0.98 15.85 11.03
CA SER A 76 0.18 16.59 11.57
C SER A 76 -0.15 18.06 11.87
N ASP A 77 -1.01 18.70 11.07
CA ASP A 77 -1.46 20.08 11.30
C ASP A 77 -2.33 20.22 12.56
N GLY A 78 -2.98 19.12 12.97
CA GLY A 78 -3.75 19.03 14.21
C GLY A 78 -2.92 18.78 15.48
N GLU A 79 -1.65 18.40 15.36
CA GLU A 79 -0.78 18.13 16.51
C GLU A 79 0.08 19.36 16.84
N THR A 80 -0.59 20.45 17.24
CA THR A 80 0.05 21.56 17.95
C THR A 80 0.07 21.23 19.45
N PRO A 81 1.20 20.88 20.08
CA PRO A 81 1.31 21.00 21.52
C PRO A 81 1.58 22.47 21.84
N GLY A 82 0.53 23.28 21.94
CA GLY A 82 0.61 24.63 22.49
C GLY A 82 0.14 25.74 21.56
N GLY A 83 -1.09 26.20 21.80
CA GLY A 83 -1.64 27.40 21.17
C GLY A 83 -3.02 27.77 21.68
N GLY A 84 -3.31 27.50 22.96
CA GLY A 84 -4.48 28.06 23.61
C GLY A 84 -4.29 29.56 23.77
N SER A 85 -4.88 30.34 22.88
CA SER A 85 -5.26 31.74 23.13
C SER A 85 -6.68 31.89 22.63
N GLY A 86 -7.64 31.67 23.54
CA GLY A 86 -9.02 32.07 23.31
C GLY A 86 -9.11 33.60 23.11
N PRO A 87 -10.15 34.10 22.44
CA PRO A 87 -10.33 35.53 22.24
C PRO A 87 -10.73 36.18 23.57
N ASP A 88 -9.86 37.01 24.14
CA ASP A 88 -10.23 37.95 25.18
C ASP A 88 -11.23 38.99 24.63
N ALA A 89 -12.29 39.18 25.43
CA ALA A 89 -13.49 39.99 25.19
C ALA A 89 -13.28 41.49 25.42
#